data_AF-V7PU01-F1
#
_entry.id   AF-V7PU01-F1
#
_cell.length_a   1.000
_cell.length_b   1.000
_cell.length_c   1.000
_cell.angle_alpha   90.00
_cell.angle_beta   90.00
_cell.angle_gamma   90.00
#
_symmetry.space_group_name_H-M   'P 1'
#
loop_
_entity.id
_entity.type
_entity.pdbx_description
1 polymer ?
#
loop_
_entity_poly.entity_id
_entity_poly.type
_entity_poly.pdbx_seq_one_letter_code
_entity_poly.pdbx_strand_id
1 'polypeptide(L)'
;MASNILFEDRFVISNVDNSKFEKVSRIKAKSTGYDAELILDVHSELFKVEEKKAIYLALQDNFMGKNDEKTWEQTDNKSLNNIEYIMSGRIFKFEELSSERRFTFMLSIFYHIN
;
A
#
# COMPACT_ATOMS: atom_id res chain seq x y z
N MET A 1 -17.44 -14.34 3.88
CA MET A 1 -17.38 -12.96 3.37
C MET A 1 -16.19 -12.92 2.43
N ALA A 2 -16.43 -12.75 1.13
CA ALA A 2 -15.36 -12.75 0.14
C ALA A 2 -14.49 -11.51 0.39
N SER A 3 -13.21 -11.73 0.69
CA SER A 3 -12.22 -10.67 0.77
C SER A 3 -12.09 -10.04 -0.62
N ASN A 4 -12.51 -8.79 -0.79
CA ASN A 4 -12.41 -8.10 -2.08
C ASN A 4 -10.98 -7.57 -2.30
N ILE A 5 -10.03 -8.52 -2.35
CA ILE A 5 -8.63 -8.25 -2.61
C ILE A 5 -8.46 -8.09 -4.12
N LEU A 6 -8.16 -6.86 -4.54
CA LEU A 6 -7.91 -6.52 -5.93
C LEU A 6 -6.53 -7.00 -6.38
N PHE A 7 -5.56 -6.95 -5.47
CA PHE A 7 -4.19 -7.35 -5.70
C PHE A 7 -3.54 -7.71 -4.39
N GLU A 8 -2.77 -8.79 -4.35
CA GLU A 8 -1.88 -9.07 -3.24
C GLU A 8 -0.62 -9.76 -3.74
N ASP A 9 0.51 -9.40 -3.14
CA ASP A 9 1.77 -10.07 -3.41
C ASP A 9 2.81 -9.77 -2.32
N ARG A 10 3.86 -10.60 -2.30
CA ARG A 10 5.05 -10.39 -1.49
C ARG A 10 6.12 -9.64 -2.29
N PHE A 11 6.57 -8.53 -1.75
CA PHE A 11 7.64 -7.70 -2.32
C PHE A 11 8.91 -7.76 -1.49
N VAL A 12 10.08 -7.75 -2.14
CA VAL A 12 11.38 -7.58 -1.47
C VAL A 12 11.89 -6.17 -1.75
N ILE A 13 12.18 -5.43 -0.67
CA ILE A 13 12.66 -4.05 -0.76
C ILE A 13 14.07 -4.05 -1.35
N SER A 14 14.23 -3.38 -2.50
CA SER A 14 15.52 -3.25 -3.18
C SER A 14 16.25 -1.96 -2.83
N ASN A 15 15.52 -0.91 -2.42
CA ASN A 15 16.12 0.36 -1.99
C ASN A 15 15.19 1.16 -1.06
N VAL A 16 15.78 1.93 -0.15
CA VAL A 16 15.09 2.87 0.74
C VAL A 16 15.73 4.25 0.64
N ASP A 17 14.97 5.28 0.27
CA ASP A 17 15.40 6.68 0.22
C ASP A 17 14.74 7.51 1.32
N ASN A 18 15.56 8.02 2.24
CA ASN A 18 15.15 8.84 3.40
C ASN A 18 15.71 10.27 3.32
N SER A 19 16.26 10.67 2.17
CA SER A 19 17.03 11.90 2.04
C SER A 19 16.16 13.17 2.00
N LYS A 20 14.89 13.05 1.60
CA LYS A 20 14.03 14.21 1.33
C LYS A 20 13.16 14.64 2.50
N PHE A 21 12.71 13.69 3.32
CA PHE A 21 11.74 13.93 4.38
C PHE A 21 12.14 13.13 5.61
N GLU A 22 12.12 13.76 6.79
CA GLU A 22 12.56 13.13 8.03
C GLU A 22 11.69 11.92 8.43
N LYS A 23 10.38 12.00 8.18
CA LYS A 23 9.41 10.98 8.58
C LYS A 23 8.86 10.13 7.44
N VAL A 24 9.29 10.38 6.20
CA VAL A 24 8.79 9.67 5.02
C VAL A 24 9.95 9.04 4.28
N SER A 25 9.83 7.73 4.08
CA SER A 25 10.76 6.93 3.30
C SER A 25 10.12 6.53 1.98
N ARG A 26 10.82 6.70 0.87
CA ARG A 26 10.43 6.10 -0.40
C ARG A 26 11.09 4.74 -0.53
N ILE A 27 10.29 3.67 -0.54
CA ILE A 27 10.78 2.32 -0.83
C ILE A 27 10.63 2.01 -2.31
N LYS A 28 11.61 1.30 -2.86
CA LYS A 28 11.50 0.56 -4.11
C LYS A 28 11.54 -0.92 -3.78
N ALA A 29 10.64 -1.70 -4.35
CA ALA A 29 10.56 -3.13 -4.08
C ALA A 29 10.17 -3.91 -5.34
N LYS A 30 10.57 -5.18 -5.39
CA LYS A 30 10.25 -6.10 -6.48
C LYS A 30 9.34 -7.21 -6.01
N SER A 31 8.32 -7.48 -6.80
CA SER A 31 7.40 -8.60 -6.62
C SER A 31 8.16 -9.93 -6.65
N THR A 32 7.69 -10.91 -5.87
CA THR A 32 8.22 -12.28 -5.90
C THR A 32 7.31 -13.24 -6.67
N GLY A 33 6.04 -12.90 -6.86
CA GLY A 33 5.08 -13.70 -7.62
C GLY A 33 4.86 -13.23 -9.07
N TYR A 34 5.12 -11.96 -9.37
CA TYR A 34 4.81 -11.31 -10.64
C TYR A 34 6.00 -10.50 -11.17
N ASP A 35 5.97 -10.14 -12.47
CA ASP A 35 6.86 -9.12 -13.03
C ASP A 35 6.31 -7.73 -12.69
N ALA A 36 6.43 -7.34 -11.43
CA ALA A 36 5.92 -6.08 -10.91
C ALA A 36 6.94 -5.37 -10.02
N GLU A 37 6.97 -4.04 -10.13
CA GLU A 37 7.78 -3.16 -9.28
C GLU A 37 6.86 -2.24 -8.48
N LEU A 38 7.26 -1.96 -7.24
CA LEU A 38 6.54 -1.09 -6.31
C LEU A 38 7.44 0.09 -5.95
N ILE A 39 6.90 1.30 -6.09
CA ILE A 39 7.45 2.52 -5.50
C ILE A 39 6.41 3.07 -4.53
N LEU A 40 6.75 3.14 -3.26
CA LEU A 40 5.81 3.48 -2.21
C LEU A 40 6.44 4.43 -1.19
N ASP A 41 5.74 5.52 -0.88
CA ASP A 41 6.10 6.40 0.23
C ASP A 41 5.43 5.91 1.51
N VAL A 42 6.22 5.67 2.56
CA VAL A 42 5.74 5.17 3.86
C VAL A 42 6.13 6.12 4.99
N HIS A 43 5.30 6.20 6.03
CA HIS A 43 5.62 6.93 7.24
C HIS A 43 6.60 6.12 8.10
N SER A 44 7.89 6.43 7.99
CA SER A 44 9.01 5.60 8.48
C SER A 44 9.22 5.62 9.99
N GLU A 45 8.52 6.52 10.69
CA GLU A 45 8.41 6.49 12.15
C GLU A 45 7.48 5.37 12.62
N LEU A 46 6.35 5.17 11.91
CA LEU A 46 5.34 4.15 12.24
C LEU A 46 5.66 2.79 11.63
N PHE A 47 6.17 2.76 10.41
CA PHE A 47 6.46 1.53 9.68
C PHE A 47 7.94 1.47 9.29
N LYS A 48 8.72 0.72 10.07
CA LYS A 48 10.16 0.57 9.84
C LYS A 48 10.43 -0.29 8.61
N VAL A 49 11.12 0.29 7.64
CA VAL A 49 11.52 -0.32 6.38
C VAL A 49 13.03 -0.42 6.28
N GLU A 50 13.50 -1.49 5.63
CA GLU A 50 14.92 -1.78 5.45
C GLU A 50 15.11 -2.49 4.10
N GLU A 51 16.25 -2.29 3.43
CA GLU A 51 16.60 -3.04 2.23
C GLU A 51 16.66 -4.54 2.51
N LYS A 52 16.35 -5.36 1.50
CA LYS A 52 16.27 -6.84 1.54
C LYS A 52 15.18 -7.41 2.45
N LYS A 53 14.48 -6.60 3.23
CA LYS A 53 13.29 -7.04 3.97
C LYS A 53 12.14 -7.31 2.99
N ALA A 54 11.38 -8.36 3.29
CA ALA A 54 10.16 -8.66 2.55
C ALA A 54 8.94 -8.04 3.23
N ILE A 55 8.01 -7.53 2.44
CA ILE A 55 6.71 -7.04 2.89
C ILE A 55 5.61 -7.79 2.14
N TYR A 56 4.49 -8.03 2.82
CA TYR A 56 3.26 -8.50 2.19
C TYR A 56 2.35 -7.30 1.96
N LEU A 57 1.90 -7.11 0.73
CA LEU A 57 1.03 -6.00 0.37
C LEU A 57 -0.27 -6.55 -0.22
N ALA A 58 -1.39 -6.01 0.25
CA ALA A 58 -2.70 -6.25 -0.33
C ALA A 58 -3.40 -4.91 -0.62
N LEU A 59 -4.03 -4.80 -1.79
CA LEU A 59 -4.87 -3.70 -2.23
C LEU A 59 -6.33 -4.16 -2.23
N GLN A 60 -7.20 -3.34 -1.65
CA GLN A 60 -8.64 -3.59 -1.55
C GLN A 60 -9.37 -2.29 -1.90
N ASP A 61 -10.55 -2.39 -2.52
CA ASP A 61 -11.37 -1.22 -2.90
C ASP A 61 -12.11 -0.61 -1.71
N ASN A 62 -12.60 -1.45 -0.80
CA ASN A 62 -13.46 -1.09 0.31
C ASN A 62 -13.08 -1.93 1.54
N PHE A 63 -12.32 -1.30 2.43
CA PHE A 63 -11.87 -1.94 3.67
C PHE A 63 -12.98 -2.02 4.74
N MET A 64 -13.91 -1.06 4.71
CA MET A 64 -15.09 -1.00 5.57
C MET A 64 -16.31 -1.28 4.68
N GLY A 65 -17.02 -2.37 4.92
CA GLY A 65 -18.25 -2.68 4.20
C GLY A 65 -19.19 -1.47 4.21
N LYS A 66 -19.94 -1.26 3.12
CA LYS A 66 -20.88 -0.14 2.94
C LYS A 66 -21.73 0.12 4.20
N ASN A 67 -21.25 0.99 5.08
CA ASN A 67 -22.03 1.65 6.09
C ASN A 67 -21.82 3.13 5.83
N ASP A 68 -22.85 3.77 5.29
CA ASP A 68 -22.91 5.19 4.94
C ASP A 68 -22.88 6.11 6.19
N GLU A 69 -22.30 5.66 7.32
CA GLU A 69 -22.28 6.41 8.55
C GLU A 69 -20.86 6.79 8.97
N LYS A 70 -20.73 8.10 9.21
CA LYS A 70 -19.53 8.87 9.50
C LYS A 70 -18.99 8.56 10.89
N THR A 71 -18.68 7.32 11.17
CA THR A 71 -18.14 6.94 12.47
C THR A 71 -17.09 5.86 12.26
N TRP A 72 -15.82 6.24 12.46
CA TRP A 72 -14.74 5.29 12.68
C TRP A 72 -14.96 4.63 14.04
N GLU A 73 -16.07 3.91 14.21
CA GLU A 73 -16.23 3.07 15.39
C GLU A 73 -15.17 1.99 15.28
N GLN A 74 -14.41 1.85 16.36
CA GLN A 74 -13.38 0.84 16.56
C GLN A 74 -14.09 -0.51 16.71
N THR A 75 -14.74 -0.97 15.64
CA THR A 75 -15.32 -2.29 15.57
C THR A 75 -14.15 -3.26 15.63
N ASP A 76 -14.20 -4.19 16.59
CA ASP A 76 -13.25 -5.28 16.82
C ASP A 76 -13.19 -6.19 15.57
N ASN A 77 -12.64 -5.66 14.48
CA ASN A 77 -12.50 -6.33 13.22
C ASN A 77 -11.32 -7.29 13.37
N LYS A 78 -11.59 -8.51 13.84
CA LYS A 78 -10.61 -9.61 13.96
C LYS A 78 -9.71 -9.81 12.71
N SER A 79 -10.16 -9.35 11.54
CA SER A 79 -9.40 -9.38 10.28
C SER A 79 -8.22 -8.39 10.22
N LEU A 80 -8.14 -7.42 11.14
CA LEU A 80 -7.10 -6.39 11.20
C LEU A 80 -5.86 -6.81 11.99
N ASN A 81 -5.97 -7.82 12.84
CA ASN A 81 -4.94 -8.14 13.84
C ASN A 81 -3.58 -8.54 13.22
N ASN A 82 -3.57 -8.92 11.94
CA ASN A 82 -2.37 -9.35 11.24
C ASN A 82 -1.80 -8.27 10.29
N ILE A 83 -2.35 -7.05 10.29
CA ILE A 83 -1.92 -5.97 9.42
C ILE A 83 -1.12 -4.95 10.23
N GLU A 84 0.16 -4.79 9.89
CA GLU A 84 1.07 -3.87 10.61
C GLU A 84 0.88 -2.40 10.22
N TYR A 85 0.43 -2.14 8.99
CA TYR A 85 0.33 -0.78 8.44
C TYR A 85 -0.78 -0.69 7.40
N ILE A 86 -1.65 0.31 7.52
CA ILE A 86 -2.79 0.54 6.63
C ILE A 86 -2.72 1.94 6.06
N MET A 87 -3.01 2.04 4.76
CA MET A 87 -3.09 3.29 4.02
C MET A 87 -4.42 3.35 3.30
N SER A 88 -4.99 4.55 3.21
CA SER A 88 -6.15 4.83 2.36
C SER A 88 -5.75 5.83 1.30
N GLY A 89 -6.22 5.63 0.08
CA GLY A 89 -5.82 6.44 -1.06
C GLY A 89 -6.77 6.35 -2.24
N ARG A 90 -6.44 7.08 -3.30
CA ARG A 90 -7.17 7.05 -4.57
C ARG A 90 -6.19 6.89 -5.72
N ILE A 91 -6.58 6.10 -6.73
CA ILE A 91 -5.88 6.07 -8.02
C ILE A 91 -6.16 7.40 -8.71
N PHE A 92 -5.10 8.17 -8.98
CA PHE A 92 -5.24 9.46 -9.67
C PHE A 92 -4.74 9.42 -11.12
N LYS A 93 -3.91 8.42 -11.46
CA LYS A 93 -3.38 8.23 -12.80
C LYS A 93 -3.28 6.75 -13.12
N PHE A 94 -3.64 6.43 -14.35
CA PHE A 94 -3.49 5.12 -14.98
C PHE A 94 -2.84 5.33 -16.34
N GLU A 95 -1.75 4.62 -16.60
CA GLU A 95 -1.04 4.67 -17.88
C GLU A 95 -0.78 3.26 -18.39
N GLU A 96 -1.11 3.04 -19.67
CA GLU A 96 -0.76 1.83 -20.41
C GLU A 96 0.40 2.13 -21.35
N LEU A 97 1.52 1.44 -21.15
CA LEU A 97 2.68 1.55 -22.02
C LEU A 97 2.55 0.53 -23.16
N SER A 98 2.17 1.04 -24.33
CA SER A 98 1.83 0.27 -25.53
C SER A 98 2.91 -0.68 -26.02
N SER A 99 4.19 -0.38 -25.74
CA SER A 99 5.31 -1.19 -26.21
C SER A 99 5.48 -2.50 -25.46
N GLU A 100 4.96 -2.63 -24.23
CA GLU A 100 5.29 -3.76 -23.33
C GLU A 100 4.09 -4.35 -22.57
N ARG A 101 2.86 -3.87 -22.80
CA ARG A 101 1.67 -4.21 -21.98
C ARG A 101 1.94 -4.01 -20.48
N ARG A 102 2.65 -2.93 -20.14
CA ARG A 102 2.90 -2.53 -18.76
C ARG A 102 1.85 -1.52 -18.33
N PHE A 103 1.29 -1.75 -17.15
CA PHE A 103 0.32 -0.86 -16.52
C PHE A 103 0.97 -0.17 -15.33
N THR A 104 0.88 1.16 -15.29
CA THR A 104 1.35 1.96 -14.16
C THR A 104 0.14 2.55 -13.45
N PHE A 105 0.00 2.23 -12.17
CA PHE A 105 -0.99 2.82 -11.28
C PHE A 105 -0.30 3.77 -10.32
N MET A 106 -0.77 5.02 -10.26
CA MET A 106 -0.29 5.98 -9.28
C MET A 106 -1.40 6.24 -8.25
N LEU A 107 -1.08 5.93 -6.99
CA LEU A 107 -1.98 6.13 -5.86
C LEU A 107 -1.55 7.35 -5.06
N SER A 108 -2.52 8.20 -4.73
CA SER A 108 -2.37 9.27 -3.76
C SER A 108 -2.86 8.76 -2.42
N ILE A 109 -1.97 8.63 -1.44
CA ILE A 109 -2.29 8.18 -0.08
C ILE A 109 -2.59 9.41 0.78
N PHE A 110 -3.74 9.40 1.45
CA PHE A 110 -4.14 10.47 2.35
C PHE A 110 -3.94 10.01 3.79
N TYR A 111 -3.18 10.79 4.57
CA TYR A 111 -3.17 10.64 6.02
C TYR A 111 -4.36 11.42 6.58
N HIS A 112 -5.29 10.75 7.23
CA HIS A 112 -6.31 11.45 8.00
C HIS A 112 -5.66 11.91 9.30
N ILE A 113 -5.28 13.18 9.36
CA ILE A 113 -4.95 13.86 10.63
C ILE A 113 -6.29 14.30 11.20
N ASN A 114 -6.64 13.80 12.39
CA ASN A 114 -7.75 14.33 13.19
C ASN A 114 -7.31 15.63 13.89
#